data_AF-A0A7S4HTA9-F1
#
_entry.id   AF-A0A7S4HTA9-F1
#
_cell.length_a   1.000
_cell.length_b   1.000
_cell.length_c   1.000
_cell.angle_alpha   90.00
_cell.angle_beta   90.00
_cell.angle_gamma   90.00
#
_symmetry.space_group_name_H-M   'P 1'
#
loop_
_entity.id
_entity.type
_entity.pdbx_description
1 polymer ?
#
loop_
_entity_poly.entity_id
_entity_poly.type
_entity_poly.pdbx_seq_one_letter_code
_entity_poly.pdbx_strand_id
1 'polypeptide(L)'
;KEWVPPKGSEPDRLWGEMLEKLQTSHVIGCSNNTKGQDRPQTRKKGILLNRSYAMVTGGEFEDYRLMKLRIPLEPDGEATEWNGKWSDNSSAWTNRLRQMLSFSSEANDGTFWMAFDDFCSWFNVLFVCRRADDRWTRMTVRSRWGDGTAGGCCPNYTSWRTNPQWLLKLRPGAEPTRLVITLTLPVPPTARAGDGSDK
;
A
#
# COMPACT_ATOMS: atom_id res chain seq x y z
N LYS A 1 2.54 -20.33 13.49
CA LYS A 1 1.26 -19.65 13.16
C LYS A 1 1.09 -19.82 11.67
N GLU A 2 0.11 -20.61 11.23
CA GLU A 2 -0.20 -20.77 9.81
C GLU A 2 -0.61 -19.42 9.23
N TRP A 3 -0.11 -19.16 8.03
CA TRP A 3 -0.40 -17.95 7.27
C TRP A 3 -1.88 -17.94 6.86
N VAL A 4 -2.56 -16.82 7.08
CA VAL A 4 -3.93 -16.60 6.64
C VAL A 4 -3.91 -15.43 5.65
N PRO A 5 -4.18 -15.67 4.35
CA PRO A 5 -4.19 -14.59 3.37
C PRO A 5 -5.21 -13.51 3.73
N PRO A 6 -4.98 -12.25 3.28
CA PRO A 6 -6.06 -11.27 3.18
C PRO A 6 -7.21 -11.91 2.39
N LYS A 7 -8.43 -11.89 2.96
CA LYS A 7 -9.66 -12.50 2.41
C LYS A 7 -9.64 -12.72 0.89
N GLY A 8 -9.43 -13.98 0.46
CA GLY A 8 -9.79 -14.47 -0.88
C GLY A 8 -8.73 -14.44 -1.98
N SER A 9 -7.45 -14.16 -1.71
CA SER A 9 -6.38 -14.33 -2.70
C SER A 9 -5.40 -15.44 -2.32
N GLU A 10 -5.14 -16.36 -3.26
CA GLU A 10 -4.02 -17.29 -3.18
C GLU A 10 -2.70 -16.50 -3.30
N PRO A 11 -1.61 -16.91 -2.61
CA PRO A 11 -0.33 -16.20 -2.65
C PRO A 11 0.17 -15.95 -4.08
N ASP A 12 -0.01 -16.93 -4.98
CA ASP A 12 0.37 -16.81 -6.38
C ASP A 12 -0.40 -15.71 -7.12
N ARG A 13 -1.69 -15.59 -6.84
CA ARG A 13 -2.52 -14.53 -7.42
C ARG A 13 -2.08 -13.16 -6.89
N LEU A 14 -1.82 -13.04 -5.59
CA LEU A 14 -1.34 -11.80 -4.99
C LEU A 14 0.01 -11.38 -5.60
N TRP A 15 0.93 -12.33 -5.78
CA TRP A 15 2.22 -12.10 -6.42
C TRP A 15 2.06 -11.56 -7.84
N GLY A 16 1.23 -12.22 -8.66
CA GLY A 16 0.94 -11.77 -10.02
C GLY A 16 0.33 -10.37 -10.07
N GLU A 17 -0.64 -10.08 -9.21
CA GLU A 17 -1.24 -8.75 -9.12
C GLU A 17 -0.23 -7.68 -8.68
N MET A 18 0.66 -7.98 -7.72
CA MET A 18 1.69 -7.04 -7.28
C MET A 18 2.70 -6.74 -8.38
N LEU A 19 3.18 -7.76 -9.11
CA LEU A 19 4.11 -7.56 -10.24
C LEU A 19 3.47 -6.76 -11.38
N GLU A 20 2.22 -7.03 -11.73
CA GLU A 20 1.48 -6.25 -12.73
C GLU A 20 1.37 -4.78 -12.29
N LYS A 21 1.11 -4.54 -11.00
CA LYS A 21 1.00 -3.17 -10.47
C LYS A 21 2.35 -2.45 -10.41
N LEU A 22 3.45 -3.15 -10.17
CA LEU A 22 4.80 -2.58 -10.27
C LEU A 22 5.17 -2.17 -11.70
N GLN A 23 4.74 -2.92 -12.71
CA GLN A 23 5.01 -2.59 -14.12
C GLN A 23 4.14 -1.44 -14.65
N THR A 24 3.08 -1.08 -13.93
CA THR A 24 2.16 0.00 -14.31
C THR A 24 2.41 1.26 -13.47
N SER A 25 1.63 2.32 -13.69
CA SER A 25 1.74 3.57 -12.93
C SER A 25 1.16 3.44 -11.51
N HIS A 26 1.59 2.46 -10.71
CA HIS A 26 1.19 2.31 -9.31
C HIS A 26 2.41 2.35 -8.37
N VAL A 27 2.15 2.73 -7.13
CA VAL A 27 3.06 2.61 -5.99
C VAL A 27 2.41 1.62 -5.04
N ILE A 28 3.20 0.64 -4.59
CA ILE A 28 2.74 -0.37 -3.65
C ILE A 28 3.38 -0.07 -2.30
N GLY A 29 2.54 0.07 -1.28
CA GLY A 29 2.96 0.14 0.12
C GLY A 29 2.47 -1.07 0.90
N CYS A 30 3.09 -1.36 2.01
CA CYS A 30 2.67 -2.41 2.93
C CYS A 30 2.91 -1.99 4.38
N SER A 31 2.18 -2.61 5.30
CA SER A 31 2.44 -2.47 6.72
C SER A 31 2.04 -3.73 7.49
N ASN A 32 2.58 -3.85 8.69
CA ASN A 32 2.11 -4.81 9.69
C ASN A 32 1.40 -4.04 10.80
N ASN A 33 0.07 -4.00 10.72
CA ASN A 33 -0.75 -3.26 11.66
C ASN A 33 -1.23 -4.15 12.81
N THR A 34 -1.02 -3.69 14.04
CA THR A 34 -1.56 -4.30 15.27
C THR A 34 -2.39 -3.27 16.03
N LYS A 35 -3.63 -3.63 16.39
CA LYS A 35 -4.51 -2.77 17.19
C LYS A 35 -3.94 -2.60 18.60
N GLY A 36 -3.88 -1.36 19.09
CA GLY A 36 -3.56 -1.05 20.49
C GLY A 36 -2.08 -1.07 20.88
N GLN A 37 -1.15 -1.05 19.92
CA GLN A 37 0.27 -0.88 20.19
C GLN A 37 0.78 0.46 19.63
N ASP A 38 1.49 1.23 20.44
CA ASP A 38 2.17 2.47 20.03
C ASP A 38 3.32 2.20 19.02
N ARG A 39 3.78 3.26 18.35
CA ARG A 39 4.95 3.25 17.43
C ARG A 39 6.27 3.29 18.24
N PRO A 40 7.37 2.64 17.80
CA PRO A 40 7.49 1.30 17.22
C PRO A 40 8.05 0.28 18.23
N GLN A 41 7.38 -0.87 18.39
CA GLN A 41 7.99 -2.09 18.92
C GLN A 41 8.68 -2.85 17.79
N THR A 42 9.98 -3.10 17.94
CA THR A 42 10.78 -3.93 17.05
C THR A 42 10.43 -5.40 17.22
N ARG A 43 10.09 -6.11 16.14
CA ARG A 43 10.09 -7.58 16.17
C ARG A 43 11.53 -8.11 16.08
N LYS A 44 11.74 -9.35 16.54
CA LYS A 44 13.03 -10.08 16.44
C LYS A 44 13.66 -10.05 15.04
N LYS A 45 12.85 -9.86 13.99
CA LYS A 45 13.29 -9.86 12.59
C LYS A 45 13.51 -8.47 11.95
N GLY A 46 13.39 -7.38 12.71
CA GLY A 46 13.62 -6.02 12.21
C GLY A 46 12.42 -5.36 11.53
N ILE A 47 11.28 -6.06 11.42
CA ILE A 47 10.02 -5.43 10.95
C ILE A 47 9.35 -4.67 12.10
N LEU A 48 9.14 -3.37 11.88
CA LEU A 48 8.49 -2.44 12.79
C LEU A 48 6.97 -2.51 12.61
N LEU A 49 6.25 -2.59 13.73
CA LEU A 49 4.79 -2.57 13.73
C LEU A 49 4.25 -1.17 13.48
N ASN A 50 3.09 -1.08 12.85
CA ASN A 50 2.39 0.18 12.56
C ASN A 50 3.25 1.21 11.79
N ARG A 51 4.21 0.71 11.00
CA ARG A 51 5.06 1.47 10.07
C ARG A 51 4.76 1.07 8.64
N SER A 52 4.83 2.05 7.74
CA SER A 52 4.62 1.85 6.31
C SER A 52 5.95 1.61 5.59
N TYR A 53 5.97 0.59 4.75
CA TYR A 53 7.06 0.23 3.87
C TYR A 53 6.58 0.39 2.43
N ALA A 54 7.50 0.71 1.52
CA ALA A 54 7.21 0.82 0.08
C ALA A 54 7.89 -0.34 -0.66
N MET A 55 7.18 -0.98 -1.59
CA MET A 55 7.81 -1.92 -2.51
C MET A 55 8.53 -1.14 -3.61
N VAL A 56 9.83 -1.36 -3.73
CA VAL A 56 10.69 -0.69 -4.71
C VAL A 56 10.71 -1.47 -6.02
N THR A 57 10.95 -2.77 -5.93
CA THR A 57 10.99 -3.69 -7.07
C THR A 57 10.80 -5.13 -6.58
N GLY A 58 10.60 -6.06 -7.51
CA GLY A 58 10.51 -7.48 -7.22
C GLY A 58 10.43 -8.30 -8.50
N GLY A 59 10.69 -9.59 -8.37
CA GLY A 59 10.70 -10.50 -9.51
C GLY A 59 11.03 -11.92 -9.11
N GLU A 60 10.98 -12.80 -10.11
CA GLU A 60 11.40 -14.18 -9.99
C GLU A 60 12.85 -14.28 -10.44
N PHE A 61 13.72 -14.74 -9.55
CA PHE A 61 15.15 -14.84 -9.78
C PHE A 61 15.57 -16.27 -9.43
N GLU A 62 15.94 -17.02 -10.46
CA GLU A 62 16.16 -18.47 -10.35
C GLU A 62 14.88 -19.13 -9.80
N ASP A 63 14.97 -19.87 -8.70
CA ASP A 63 13.83 -20.53 -8.05
C ASP A 63 13.21 -19.69 -6.92
N TYR A 64 13.57 -18.40 -6.82
CA TYR A 64 13.15 -17.54 -5.71
C TYR A 64 12.31 -16.35 -6.16
N ARG A 65 11.20 -16.11 -5.46
CA ARG A 65 10.41 -14.88 -5.55
C ARG A 65 10.93 -13.86 -4.54
N LEU A 66 11.66 -12.86 -5.03
CA LEU A 66 12.31 -11.86 -4.19
C LEU A 66 11.73 -10.48 -4.45
N MET A 67 11.61 -9.70 -3.38
CA MET A 67 11.14 -8.33 -3.43
C MET A 67 12.02 -7.42 -2.59
N LYS A 68 12.24 -6.20 -3.11
CA LYS A 68 12.96 -5.13 -2.43
C LYS A 68 11.94 -4.17 -1.81
N LEU A 69 12.00 -4.02 -0.50
CA LEU A 69 11.20 -3.04 0.24
C LEU A 69 12.08 -1.89 0.71
N ARG A 70 11.43 -0.77 1.03
CA ARG A 70 12.03 0.40 1.65
C ARG A 70 11.23 0.88 2.85
N ILE A 71 11.91 1.15 3.95
CA ILE A 71 11.37 1.92 5.08
C ILE A 71 11.93 3.36 5.05
N PRO A 72 11.14 4.39 5.40
CA PRO A 72 11.67 5.73 5.62
C PRO A 72 12.72 5.75 6.74
N LEU A 73 13.77 6.55 6.56
CA LEU A 73 14.80 6.77 7.57
C LEU A 73 14.24 7.55 8.77
N GLU A 74 14.79 7.28 9.94
CA GLU A 74 14.59 8.10 11.14
C GLU A 74 15.40 9.42 11.02
N PRO A 75 15.14 10.43 11.89
CA PRO A 75 15.81 11.73 11.81
C PRO A 75 17.34 11.69 11.95
N ASP A 76 17.89 10.64 12.57
CA ASP A 76 19.32 10.38 12.71
C ASP A 76 19.94 9.77 11.44
N GLY A 77 19.13 9.48 10.42
CA GLY A 77 19.56 8.88 9.16
C GLY A 77 19.60 7.36 9.17
N GLU A 78 19.20 6.71 10.26
CA GLU A 78 19.23 5.26 10.40
C GLU A 78 17.86 4.64 10.11
N ALA A 79 17.85 3.37 9.70
CA ALA A 79 16.66 2.56 9.59
C ALA A 79 16.82 1.24 10.34
N THR A 80 15.69 0.71 10.84
CA THR A 80 15.64 -0.69 11.29
C THR A 80 15.19 -1.56 10.13
N GLU A 81 16.15 -2.28 9.56
CA GLU A 81 15.95 -3.12 8.38
C GLU A 81 15.69 -4.58 8.72
N TRP A 82 15.24 -5.33 7.72
CA TRP A 82 15.03 -6.77 7.81
C TRP A 82 16.34 -7.51 8.11
N ASN A 83 16.33 -8.40 9.11
CA ASN A 83 17.50 -9.21 9.48
C ASN A 83 17.31 -10.72 9.19
N GLY A 84 16.35 -11.07 8.34
CA GLY A 84 16.04 -12.46 7.98
C GLY A 84 16.78 -12.96 6.74
N LYS A 85 16.24 -14.00 6.09
CA LYS A 85 16.80 -14.50 4.83
C LYS A 85 16.74 -13.40 3.77
N TRP A 86 17.80 -13.24 2.98
CA TRP A 86 17.98 -12.15 2.00
C TRP A 86 18.14 -10.74 2.57
N SER A 87 18.31 -10.60 3.89
CA SER A 87 18.89 -9.37 4.47
C SER A 87 20.30 -9.12 3.96
N ASP A 88 20.82 -7.92 4.16
CA ASP A 88 22.12 -7.51 3.61
C ASP A 88 23.28 -8.40 4.08
N ASN A 89 23.21 -8.82 5.35
CA ASN A 89 24.17 -9.72 5.99
C ASN A 89 23.82 -11.21 5.85
N SER A 90 22.83 -11.57 5.02
CA SER A 90 22.38 -12.94 4.86
C SER A 90 23.39 -13.79 4.07
N SER A 91 23.70 -14.98 4.57
CA SER A 91 24.49 -15.99 3.85
C SER A 91 23.74 -16.62 2.67
N ALA A 92 22.45 -16.34 2.50
CA ALA A 92 21.65 -16.84 1.38
C ALA A 92 22.07 -16.23 0.02
N TRP A 93 22.77 -15.09 0.05
CA TRP A 93 23.22 -14.41 -1.15
C TRP A 93 24.35 -15.16 -1.86
N THR A 94 24.08 -15.56 -3.12
CA THR A 94 25.12 -16.02 -4.04
C THR A 94 25.70 -14.85 -4.82
N ASN A 95 26.95 -14.96 -5.28
CA ASN A 95 27.58 -13.93 -6.12
C ASN A 95 26.75 -13.62 -7.37
N ARG A 96 26.12 -14.65 -7.96
CA ARG A 96 25.24 -14.53 -9.10
C ARG A 96 23.99 -13.69 -8.80
N LEU A 97 23.29 -13.99 -7.69
CA LEU A 97 22.11 -13.22 -7.29
C LEU A 97 22.47 -11.78 -6.91
N ARG A 98 23.63 -11.56 -6.27
CA ARG A 98 24.11 -10.20 -5.97
C ARG A 98 24.28 -9.38 -7.25
N GLN A 99 24.88 -9.97 -8.29
CA GLN A 99 25.04 -9.31 -9.59
C GLN A 99 23.70 -9.10 -10.29
N MET A 100 22.83 -10.11 -10.34
CA MET A 100 21.53 -10.03 -11.02
C MET A 100 20.62 -8.96 -10.41
N LEU A 101 20.65 -8.80 -9.08
CA LEU A 101 19.82 -7.83 -8.38
C LEU A 101 20.47 -6.45 -8.24
N SER A 102 21.68 -6.27 -8.79
CA SER A 102 22.52 -5.08 -8.53
C SER A 102 22.60 -4.79 -7.03
N PHE A 103 22.71 -5.84 -6.23
CA PHE A 103 22.82 -5.74 -4.79
C PHE A 103 24.18 -5.12 -4.45
N SER A 104 24.15 -3.95 -3.81
CA SER A 104 25.30 -3.39 -3.11
C SER A 104 25.07 -3.61 -1.62
N SER A 105 26.10 -4.04 -0.88
CA SER A 105 26.05 -4.18 0.58
C SER A 105 26.19 -2.82 1.30
N GLU A 106 25.88 -1.72 0.61
CA GLU A 106 26.15 -0.38 1.10
C GLU A 106 24.90 0.38 1.57
N ALA A 107 25.09 1.04 2.71
CA ALA A 107 24.27 2.04 3.39
C ALA A 107 22.96 1.54 4.01
N ASN A 108 22.78 1.89 5.30
CA ASN A 108 21.50 1.83 6.03
C ASN A 108 20.51 2.82 5.41
N ASP A 109 20.19 2.61 4.13
CA ASP A 109 19.35 3.48 3.29
C ASP A 109 17.85 3.17 3.44
N GLY A 110 17.56 2.22 4.34
CA GLY A 110 16.25 1.71 4.65
C GLY A 110 15.77 0.69 3.64
N THR A 111 16.61 0.18 2.73
CA THR A 111 16.21 -0.77 1.70
C THR A 111 16.73 -2.17 1.96
N PHE A 112 15.86 -3.16 1.81
CA PHE A 112 16.23 -4.56 2.04
C PHE A 112 15.46 -5.50 1.11
N TRP A 113 16.04 -6.65 0.84
CA TRP A 113 15.38 -7.73 0.12
C TRP A 113 14.74 -8.74 1.08
N MET A 114 13.65 -9.36 0.63
CA MET A 114 13.02 -10.47 1.32
C MET A 114 12.35 -11.44 0.34
N ALA A 115 12.13 -12.67 0.78
CA ALA A 115 11.32 -13.62 0.05
C ALA A 115 9.83 -13.24 0.12
N PHE A 116 9.06 -13.53 -0.92
CA PHE A 116 7.62 -13.29 -0.93
C PHE A 116 6.89 -14.08 0.17
N ASP A 117 7.33 -15.29 0.49
CA ASP A 117 6.74 -16.10 1.57
C ASP A 117 6.93 -15.44 2.96
N ASP A 118 8.09 -14.81 3.17
CA ASP A 118 8.35 -14.00 4.35
C ASP A 118 7.45 -12.77 4.34
N PHE A 119 7.33 -12.06 3.21
CA PHE A 119 6.43 -10.92 3.09
C PHE A 119 4.99 -11.27 3.51
N CYS A 120 4.46 -12.37 2.97
CA CYS A 120 3.15 -12.91 3.31
C CYS A 120 3.02 -13.18 4.82
N SER A 121 4.07 -13.67 5.47
CA SER A 121 4.09 -13.99 6.90
C SER A 121 4.18 -12.76 7.81
N TRP A 122 4.85 -11.69 7.36
CA TRP A 122 5.16 -10.52 8.18
C TRP A 122 4.28 -9.30 7.91
N PHE A 123 3.63 -9.17 6.75
CA PHE A 123 2.78 -8.03 6.42
C PHE A 123 1.31 -8.44 6.35
N ASN A 124 0.41 -7.58 6.82
CA ASN A 124 -1.02 -7.86 6.87
C ASN A 124 -1.89 -6.79 6.19
N VAL A 125 -1.30 -5.68 5.75
CA VAL A 125 -1.97 -4.63 4.99
C VAL A 125 -1.14 -4.30 3.75
N LEU A 126 -1.81 -4.22 2.61
CA LEU A 126 -1.26 -3.77 1.33
C LEU A 126 -2.00 -2.52 0.87
N PHE A 127 -1.26 -1.50 0.45
CA PHE A 127 -1.75 -0.28 -0.16
C PHE A 127 -1.34 -0.26 -1.62
N VAL A 128 -2.28 -0.08 -2.53
CA VAL A 128 -1.97 0.08 -3.96
C VAL A 128 -2.47 1.46 -4.38
N CYS A 129 -1.53 2.35 -4.65
CA CYS A 129 -1.80 3.74 -5.00
C CYS A 129 -1.49 3.95 -6.48
N ARG A 130 -2.49 4.31 -7.27
CA ARG A 130 -2.25 4.68 -8.67
C ARG A 130 -1.63 6.08 -8.73
N ARG A 131 -0.49 6.19 -9.42
CA ARG A 131 0.10 7.47 -9.81
C ARG A 131 -0.81 8.09 -10.87
N ALA A 132 -1.31 9.29 -10.58
CA ALA A 132 -1.93 10.11 -11.60
C ALA A 132 -0.81 10.57 -12.54
N ASP A 133 -0.73 9.95 -13.72
CA ASP A 133 0.11 10.43 -14.81
C ASP A 133 -0.69 11.35 -15.74
N ASP A 134 0.01 12.19 -16.51
CA ASP A 134 -0.61 13.20 -17.38
C ASP A 134 -1.39 12.59 -18.56
N ARG A 135 -1.38 11.25 -18.73
CA ARG A 135 -2.16 10.56 -19.77
C ARG A 135 -3.62 10.40 -19.38
N TRP A 136 -3.98 10.64 -18.11
CA TRP A 136 -5.35 10.54 -17.62
C TRP A 136 -6.04 11.89 -17.57
N THR A 137 -7.20 11.99 -18.21
CA THR A 137 -8.09 13.13 -17.98
C THR A 137 -8.71 13.02 -16.59
N ARG A 138 -8.37 13.96 -15.71
CA ARG A 138 -8.95 14.06 -14.36
C ARG A 138 -10.12 15.02 -14.37
N MET A 139 -11.28 14.53 -13.91
CA MET A 139 -12.44 15.36 -13.58
C MET A 139 -12.76 15.21 -12.10
N THR A 140 -13.05 16.31 -11.41
CA THR A 140 -13.44 16.29 -10.00
C THR A 140 -14.73 17.08 -9.85
N VAL A 141 -15.76 16.42 -9.31
CA VAL A 141 -17.04 17.06 -9.00
C VAL A 141 -17.17 17.10 -7.47
N ARG A 142 -17.30 18.31 -6.93
CA ARG A 142 -17.54 18.50 -5.49
C ARG A 142 -19.04 18.45 -5.23
N SER A 143 -19.43 17.75 -4.18
CA SER A 143 -20.83 17.65 -3.74
C SER A 143 -20.89 17.38 -2.24
N ARG A 144 -22.11 17.38 -1.70
CA ARG A 144 -22.39 17.17 -0.29
C ARG A 144 -23.67 16.37 -0.12
N TRP A 145 -23.67 15.48 0.86
CA TRP A 145 -24.90 14.92 1.44
C TRP A 145 -25.35 15.80 2.60
N GLY A 146 -26.59 16.27 2.53
CA GLY A 146 -27.23 17.10 3.55
C GLY A 146 -28.72 16.82 3.61
N ASP A 147 -29.47 17.77 4.17
CA ASP A 147 -30.91 17.62 4.35
C ASP A 147 -31.59 17.41 2.99
N GLY A 148 -32.28 16.28 2.85
CA GLY A 148 -32.96 15.86 1.62
C GLY A 148 -32.09 15.09 0.61
N THR A 149 -30.76 15.22 0.63
CA THR A 149 -29.86 14.50 -0.31
C THR A 149 -29.14 13.31 0.30
N ALA A 150 -29.16 13.14 1.63
CA ALA A 150 -28.59 11.99 2.32
C ALA A 150 -29.48 10.72 2.21
N GLY A 151 -29.64 10.21 0.99
CA GLY A 151 -30.55 9.11 0.66
C GLY A 151 -30.12 7.71 1.13
N GLY A 152 -28.90 7.56 1.67
CA GLY A 152 -28.36 6.25 2.07
C GLY A 152 -28.01 5.34 0.88
N CYS A 153 -27.63 4.10 1.16
CA CYS A 153 -27.24 3.12 0.13
C CYS A 153 -28.40 2.22 -0.32
N CYS A 154 -28.41 1.86 -1.60
CA CYS A 154 -29.27 0.78 -2.11
C CYS A 154 -28.70 -0.58 -1.64
N PRO A 155 -29.53 -1.57 -1.28
CA PRO A 155 -31.01 -1.53 -1.22
C PRO A 155 -31.57 -1.07 0.13
N ASN A 156 -30.73 -0.81 1.12
CA ASN A 156 -31.14 -0.60 2.52
C ASN A 156 -32.00 0.64 2.74
N TYR A 157 -31.95 1.64 1.84
CA TYR A 157 -32.70 2.89 1.96
C TYR A 157 -33.47 3.16 0.67
N THR A 158 -34.80 3.29 0.74
CA THR A 158 -35.64 3.62 -0.44
C THR A 158 -35.37 5.03 -0.98
N SER A 159 -34.88 5.93 -0.12
CA SER A 159 -34.44 7.28 -0.45
C SER A 159 -33.11 7.34 -1.21
N TRP A 160 -32.45 6.22 -1.54
CA TRP A 160 -31.14 6.23 -2.22
C TRP A 160 -31.11 7.05 -3.51
N ARG A 161 -32.26 7.23 -4.17
CA ARG A 161 -32.41 8.04 -5.39
C ARG A 161 -32.28 9.54 -5.15
N THR A 162 -32.41 10.01 -3.91
CA THR A 162 -32.23 11.42 -3.55
C THR A 162 -30.77 11.83 -3.42
N ASN A 163 -29.84 10.86 -3.43
CA ASN A 163 -28.41 11.16 -3.53
C ASN A 163 -28.11 11.95 -4.81
N PRO A 164 -27.11 12.85 -4.79
CA PRO A 164 -26.66 13.53 -6.00
C PRO A 164 -26.25 12.52 -7.09
N GLN A 165 -26.68 12.77 -8.33
CA GLN A 165 -26.44 11.89 -9.47
C GLN A 165 -25.62 12.62 -10.55
N TRP A 166 -24.74 11.90 -11.22
CA TRP A 166 -23.90 12.45 -12.28
C TRP A 166 -23.96 11.57 -13.52
N LEU A 167 -24.08 12.21 -14.68
CA LEU A 167 -24.04 11.55 -15.98
C LEU A 167 -22.63 11.67 -16.57
N LEU A 168 -21.99 10.52 -16.82
CA LEU A 168 -20.75 10.46 -17.57
C LEU A 168 -21.05 10.15 -19.04
N LYS A 169 -20.65 11.05 -19.94
CA LYS A 169 -20.75 10.83 -21.39
C LYS A 169 -19.37 10.47 -21.94
N LEU A 170 -19.24 9.27 -22.51
CA LEU A 170 -18.05 8.87 -23.26
C LEU A 170 -18.23 9.24 -24.73
N ARG A 171 -17.15 9.59 -25.43
CA ARG A 171 -17.21 9.94 -26.85
C ARG A 171 -17.53 8.69 -27.69
N PRO A 172 -18.54 8.73 -28.57
CA PRO A 172 -18.82 7.64 -29.50
C PRO A 172 -17.61 7.36 -30.40
N GLY A 173 -17.29 6.09 -30.64
CA GLY A 173 -16.16 5.68 -31.50
C GLY A 173 -14.77 5.78 -30.87
N ALA A 174 -14.67 6.05 -29.56
CA ALA A 174 -13.41 6.00 -28.84
C ALA A 174 -12.97 4.54 -28.60
N GLU A 175 -11.66 4.30 -28.67
CA GLU A 175 -10.99 3.07 -28.20
C GLU A 175 -11.48 2.65 -26.80
N PRO A 176 -11.35 1.36 -26.43
CA PRO A 176 -11.71 0.87 -25.10
C PRO A 176 -11.21 1.80 -23.98
N THR A 177 -12.13 2.54 -23.38
CA THR A 177 -11.79 3.59 -22.41
C THR A 177 -11.84 3.01 -21.01
N ARG A 178 -10.69 2.88 -20.36
CA ARG A 178 -10.62 2.48 -18.95
C ARG A 178 -11.01 3.66 -18.07
N LEU A 179 -11.97 3.46 -17.16
CA LEU A 179 -12.45 4.47 -16.22
C LEU A 179 -12.12 4.05 -14.77
N VAL A 180 -11.74 5.01 -13.94
CA VAL A 180 -11.59 4.83 -12.49
C VAL A 180 -12.37 5.93 -11.79
N ILE A 181 -13.28 5.54 -10.90
CA ILE A 181 -14.11 6.46 -10.11
C ILE A 181 -13.69 6.33 -8.65
N THR A 182 -13.26 7.44 -8.05
CA THR A 182 -12.93 7.51 -6.62
C THR A 182 -13.89 8.49 -5.95
N LEU A 183 -14.53 8.03 -4.87
CA LEU A 183 -15.36 8.84 -4.00
C LEU A 183 -14.59 9.11 -2.70
N THR A 184 -14.27 10.39 -2.44
CA THR A 184 -13.52 10.79 -1.25
C THR A 184 -14.37 11.70 -0.37
N LEU A 185 -14.48 11.36 0.91
CA LEU A 185 -15.02 12.25 1.94
C LEU A 185 -13.87 13.04 2.57
N PRO A 186 -14.00 14.37 2.76
CA PRO A 186 -13.04 15.11 3.55
C PRO A 186 -13.02 14.56 4.97
N VAL A 187 -11.83 14.49 5.58
CA VAL A 187 -11.69 14.13 6.99
C VAL A 187 -12.50 15.15 7.80
N PRO A 188 -13.44 14.73 8.66
CA PRO A 188 -14.13 15.64 9.54
C PRO A 188 -13.08 16.40 10.36
N PRO A 189 -13.18 17.73 10.53
CA PRO A 189 -12.33 18.42 11.48
C PRO A 189 -12.52 17.73 12.83
N THR A 190 -11.49 17.05 13.31
CA THR A 190 -11.45 16.52 14.67
C THR A 190 -11.80 17.68 15.60
N ALA A 191 -12.80 17.49 16.46
CA ALA A 191 -13.07 18.43 17.54
C ALA A 191 -11.74 18.76 18.21
N ARG A 192 -11.37 20.05 18.20
CA ARG A 192 -10.19 20.52 18.93
C ARG A 192 -10.31 19.96 20.35
N ALA A 193 -9.31 19.20 20.77
CA ALA A 193 -9.12 18.86 22.17
C ALA A 193 -9.21 20.16 22.98
N GLY A 194 -9.92 20.09 24.10
CA GLY A 194 -10.39 21.22 24.87
C GLY A 194 -9.36 22.34 25.02
N ASP A 195 -9.84 23.55 24.75
CA ASP A 195 -9.28 24.79 25.24
C ASP A 195 -9.16 24.65 26.77
N GLY A 196 -7.94 24.44 27.24
CA GLY A 196 -7.59 24.49 28.65
C GLY A 196 -7.69 25.93 29.09
N SER A 197 -8.86 26.32 29.59
CA SER A 197 -9.02 27.58 30.31
C SER A 197 -8.15 27.54 31.56
N ASP A 198 -7.04 28.28 31.54
CA ASP A 198 -6.34 28.69 32.76
C ASP A 198 -7.30 29.50 33.64
N LYS A 199 -7.47 29.03 34.87
CA LYS A 199 -7.87 29.80 36.04
C LYS A 199 -6.76 29.70 37.08
#